data_AF-A0AA38H6A6-F1
#
_entry.id   AF-A0AA38H6A6-F1
#
_cell.length_a   1.000
_cell.length_b   1.000
_cell.length_c   1.000
_cell.angle_alpha   90.00
_cell.angle_beta   90.00
_cell.angle_gamma   90.00
#
_symmetry.space_group_name_H-M   'P 1'
#
loop_
_entity.id
_entity.type
_entity.pdbx_description
1 polymer ?
#
loop_
_entity_poly.entity_id
_entity_poly.type
_entity_poly.pdbx_seq_one_letter_code
_entity_poly.pdbx_strand_id
1 'polypeptide(L)'
;MDGIQPTPDASELPVLDISTLSTFKFERVLSEMIWPATETLIKKYTAQERVMVRETEEAFKRIVVPYIESFDANKLDWLYAIIQGKKEVERVLYRDEDTNEGFLIVPDLKWDQTSMNALYLTVIVKTDTIRCLRDLTTAHLPMLRNVRAKVFETVQAKFGVAKNKLRLFVHYHPSYYHFHVHVVHIYHEALAGMMAGQAHLLDDLISLLELSPSPPEKSILARMTLTYALGVEHPLYACFLKAGEEFV
;
A
#
# COMPACT_ATOMS: atom_id res chain seq x y z
N MET A 1 -51.45 5.85 23.68
CA MET A 1 -51.89 6.47 22.40
C MET A 1 -51.18 7.79 22.33
N ASP A 2 -49.95 7.79 21.82
CA ASP A 2 -49.18 9.01 21.60
C ASP A 2 -49.13 9.24 20.08
N GLY A 3 -49.70 10.36 19.65
CA GLY A 3 -49.91 10.71 18.26
C GLY A 3 -48.61 11.08 17.56
N ILE A 4 -48.38 10.49 16.39
CA ILE A 4 -47.32 10.85 15.46
C ILE A 4 -47.62 12.25 14.92
N GLN A 5 -46.72 13.20 15.13
CA GLN A 5 -46.82 14.52 14.48
C GLN A 5 -46.48 14.41 12.98
N PRO A 6 -47.18 15.17 12.12
CA PRO A 6 -46.93 15.14 10.67
C PRO A 6 -45.55 15.73 10.35
N THR A 7 -44.88 15.12 9.38
CA THR A 7 -43.64 15.65 8.77
C THR A 7 -43.93 16.99 8.07
N PRO A 8 -43.05 18.01 8.18
CA PRO A 8 -43.27 19.30 7.55
C PRO A 8 -43.35 19.19 6.03
N ASP A 9 -44.15 20.07 5.42
CA ASP A 9 -44.23 20.21 3.96
C ASP A 9 -42.89 20.75 3.42
N ALA A 10 -42.40 20.16 2.32
CA ALA A 10 -41.15 20.56 1.68
C ALA A 10 -41.17 22.01 1.17
N SER A 11 -42.35 22.62 1.07
CA SER A 11 -42.55 24.03 0.73
C SER A 11 -42.16 25.01 1.85
N GLU A 12 -41.99 24.53 3.09
CA GLU A 12 -41.62 25.35 4.26
C GLU A 12 -40.12 25.31 4.60
N LEU A 13 -39.31 24.56 3.84
CA LEU A 13 -37.86 24.55 4.01
C LEU A 13 -37.28 25.90 3.52
N PRO A 14 -36.47 26.59 4.32
CA PRO A 14 -35.87 27.85 3.89
C PRO A 14 -35.02 27.61 2.65
N VAL A 15 -35.30 28.36 1.58
CA VAL A 15 -34.46 28.38 0.38
C VAL A 15 -33.12 28.98 0.80
N LEU A 16 -32.09 28.12 0.87
CA LEU A 16 -30.72 28.54 1.15
C LEU A 16 -30.28 29.55 0.08
N ASP A 17 -30.06 30.80 0.50
CA ASP A 17 -29.49 31.83 -0.35
C ASP A 17 -28.03 31.47 -0.66
N ILE A 18 -27.84 30.82 -1.81
CA ILE A 18 -26.55 30.42 -2.39
C ILE A 18 -25.56 31.59 -2.53
N SER A 19 -26.02 32.84 -2.49
CA SER A 19 -25.14 34.03 -2.53
C SER A 19 -24.42 34.30 -1.19
N THR A 20 -24.90 33.72 -0.09
CA THR A 20 -24.28 33.80 1.24
C THR A 20 -23.29 32.67 1.52
N LEU A 21 -23.27 31.64 0.66
CA LEU A 21 -22.28 30.59 0.70
C LEU A 21 -20.95 31.14 0.17
N SER A 22 -19.94 31.19 1.03
CA SER A 22 -18.57 31.44 0.59
C SER A 22 -18.23 30.46 -0.54
N THR A 23 -18.00 30.98 -1.74
CA THR A 23 -17.67 30.17 -2.90
C THR A 23 -16.25 29.65 -2.68
N PHE A 24 -16.12 28.44 -2.15
CA PHE A 24 -14.82 27.77 -2.08
C PHE A 24 -14.42 27.36 -3.49
N LYS A 25 -13.47 28.10 -4.06
CA LYS A 25 -12.88 27.76 -5.34
C LYS A 25 -11.83 26.67 -5.11
N PHE A 26 -12.20 25.42 -5.37
CA PHE A 26 -11.23 24.35 -5.46
C PHE A 26 -10.45 24.53 -6.76
N GLU A 27 -9.15 24.80 -6.67
CA GLU A 27 -8.33 24.99 -7.88
C GLU A 27 -8.18 23.68 -8.68
N ARG A 28 -8.10 22.54 -7.99
CA ARG A 28 -7.99 21.21 -8.60
C ARG A 28 -8.70 20.15 -7.74
N VAL A 29 -9.29 19.17 -8.43
CA VAL A 29 -9.83 17.94 -7.85
C VAL A 29 -9.12 16.77 -8.52
N LEU A 30 -8.51 15.89 -7.72
CA LEU A 30 -7.98 14.62 -8.23
C LEU A 30 -9.11 13.59 -8.23
N SER A 31 -9.41 13.04 -9.41
CA SER A 31 -10.47 12.05 -9.59
C SER A 31 -9.87 10.75 -10.12
N GLU A 32 -10.02 9.66 -9.35
CA GLU A 32 -9.68 8.30 -9.78
C GLU A 32 -10.97 7.56 -10.13
N MET A 33 -10.99 6.88 -11.29
CA MET A 33 -12.14 6.09 -11.74
C MET A 33 -11.72 4.64 -11.99
N ILE A 34 -12.48 3.72 -11.39
CA ILE A 34 -12.30 2.27 -11.57
C ILE A 34 -13.53 1.74 -12.31
N TRP A 35 -13.33 1.26 -13.53
CA TRP A 35 -14.39 0.65 -14.32
C TRP A 35 -13.84 -0.49 -15.20
N PRO A 36 -14.47 -1.68 -15.19
CA PRO A 36 -15.55 -2.10 -14.31
C PRO A 36 -15.06 -2.33 -12.87
N ALA A 37 -15.81 -1.85 -11.88
CA ALA A 37 -15.50 -2.09 -10.47
C ALA A 37 -15.92 -3.52 -10.07
N THR A 38 -14.99 -4.30 -9.53
CA THR A 38 -15.28 -5.64 -9.00
C THR A 38 -15.84 -5.55 -7.58
N GLU A 39 -16.58 -6.57 -7.13
CA GLU A 39 -17.11 -6.64 -5.76
C GLU A 39 -16.01 -6.47 -4.71
N THR A 40 -14.83 -7.06 -4.95
CA THR A 40 -13.65 -6.91 -4.08
C THR A 40 -13.20 -5.45 -3.96
N LEU A 41 -13.24 -4.67 -5.04
CA LEU A 41 -12.86 -3.25 -5.02
C LEU A 41 -13.92 -2.41 -4.32
N ILE A 42 -15.22 -2.71 -4.54
CA ILE A 42 -16.32 -2.07 -3.81
C ILE A 42 -16.11 -2.28 -2.31
N LYS A 43 -16.00 -3.53 -1.86
CA LYS A 43 -15.75 -3.87 -0.45
C LYS A 43 -14.50 -3.21 0.11
N LYS A 44 -13.42 -3.08 -0.66
CA LYS A 44 -12.18 -2.40 -0.21
C LYS A 44 -12.41 -0.92 0.12
N TYR A 45 -13.22 -0.22 -0.67
CA TYR A 45 -13.47 1.22 -0.50
C TYR A 45 -14.71 1.53 0.34
N THR A 46 -15.61 0.56 0.55
CA THR A 46 -16.73 0.67 1.48
C THR A 46 -16.22 0.80 2.91
N ALA A 47 -16.73 1.80 3.63
CA ALA A 47 -16.47 1.97 5.06
C ALA A 47 -16.92 0.71 5.82
N GLN A 48 -16.04 0.18 6.65
CA GLN A 48 -16.24 -1.09 7.35
C GLN A 48 -15.51 -1.10 8.69
N GLU A 49 -15.98 -1.95 9.59
CA GLU A 49 -15.29 -2.24 10.84
C GLU A 49 -13.90 -2.86 10.57
N ARG A 50 -12.96 -2.59 11.46
CA ARG A 50 -11.60 -3.14 11.42
C ARG A 50 -11.25 -3.77 12.75
N VAL A 51 -10.59 -4.92 12.68
CA VAL A 51 -10.09 -5.65 13.84
C VAL A 51 -8.57 -5.70 13.80
N MET A 52 -7.94 -5.88 14.96
CA MET A 52 -6.51 -6.17 15.02
C MET A 52 -6.27 -7.67 14.90
N VAL A 53 -5.40 -8.05 13.98
CA VAL A 53 -4.96 -9.43 13.77
C VAL A 53 -3.55 -9.55 14.29
N ARG A 54 -3.26 -10.61 15.07
CA ARG A 54 -1.91 -10.96 15.51
C ARG A 54 -1.48 -12.28 14.85
N GLU A 55 -0.85 -12.17 13.69
CA GLU A 55 -0.53 -13.30 12.82
C GLU A 55 0.86 -13.90 13.11
N THR A 56 0.90 -15.15 13.57
CA THR A 56 2.14 -15.91 13.78
C THR A 56 2.73 -16.46 12.48
N GLU A 57 3.95 -17.01 12.52
CA GLU A 57 4.51 -17.73 11.37
C GLU A 57 3.63 -18.93 10.95
N GLU A 58 3.07 -19.64 11.92
CA GLU A 58 2.18 -20.79 11.70
C GLU A 58 0.88 -20.34 11.03
N ALA A 59 0.26 -19.27 11.52
CA ALA A 59 -0.95 -18.70 10.93
C ALA A 59 -0.68 -18.22 9.50
N PHE A 60 0.45 -17.57 9.26
CA PHE A 60 0.86 -17.17 7.91
C PHE A 60 0.92 -18.36 6.95
N LYS A 61 1.63 -19.43 7.32
CA LYS A 61 1.75 -20.64 6.48
C LYS A 61 0.41 -21.31 6.23
N ARG A 62 -0.44 -21.40 7.25
CA ARG A 62 -1.68 -22.18 7.21
C ARG A 62 -2.83 -21.44 6.54
N ILE A 63 -2.86 -20.11 6.65
CA ILE A 63 -4.03 -19.29 6.28
C ILE A 63 -3.67 -18.34 5.14
N VAL A 64 -2.60 -17.58 5.30
CA VAL A 64 -2.25 -16.49 4.39
C VAL A 64 -1.58 -17.01 3.12
N VAL A 65 -0.68 -17.98 3.22
CA VAL A 65 -0.04 -18.58 2.03
C VAL A 65 -1.08 -19.16 1.07
N PRO A 66 -2.04 -20.01 1.50
CA PRO A 66 -3.12 -20.47 0.63
C PRO A 66 -3.98 -19.33 0.07
N TYR A 67 -4.20 -18.27 0.84
CA TYR A 67 -4.91 -17.08 0.35
C TYR A 67 -4.15 -16.38 -0.78
N ILE A 68 -2.84 -16.19 -0.64
CA ILE A 68 -1.99 -15.59 -1.68
C ILE A 68 -1.98 -16.47 -2.93
N GLU A 69 -1.85 -17.78 -2.76
CA GLU A 69 -1.82 -18.76 -3.86
C GLU A 69 -3.18 -18.90 -4.56
N SER A 70 -4.27 -18.47 -3.94
CA SER A 70 -5.62 -18.50 -4.54
C SER A 70 -5.87 -17.42 -5.59
N PHE A 71 -4.96 -16.45 -5.77
CA PHE A 71 -5.15 -15.40 -6.77
C PHE A 71 -4.95 -15.92 -8.19
N ASP A 72 -5.75 -15.38 -9.11
CA ASP A 72 -5.54 -15.55 -10.54
C ASP A 72 -4.16 -15.01 -10.94
N ALA A 73 -3.42 -15.80 -11.71
CA ALA A 73 -2.12 -15.43 -12.26
C ALA A 73 -2.15 -14.08 -13.02
N ASN A 74 -3.27 -13.77 -13.67
CA ASN A 74 -3.44 -12.57 -14.48
C ASN A 74 -3.69 -11.29 -13.67
N LYS A 75 -3.90 -11.39 -12.35
CA LYS A 75 -4.22 -10.24 -11.48
C LYS A 75 -3.10 -9.18 -11.45
N LEU A 76 -1.87 -9.58 -11.79
CA LEU A 76 -0.70 -8.72 -11.82
C LEU A 76 -0.25 -8.36 -13.25
N ASP A 77 -1.02 -8.67 -14.29
CA ASP A 77 -0.65 -8.39 -15.69
C ASP A 77 -0.35 -6.91 -15.95
N TRP A 78 -1.12 -6.01 -15.32
CA TRP A 78 -0.89 -4.57 -15.41
C TRP A 78 0.49 -4.18 -14.86
N LEU A 79 0.94 -4.85 -13.78
CA LEU A 79 2.23 -4.62 -13.14
C LEU A 79 3.36 -5.14 -14.03
N TYR A 80 3.20 -6.35 -14.57
CA TYR A 80 4.16 -6.93 -15.51
C TYR A 80 4.28 -6.12 -16.80
N ALA A 81 3.19 -5.48 -17.26
CA ALA A 81 3.25 -4.57 -18.40
C ALA A 81 4.14 -3.34 -18.11
N ILE A 82 4.14 -2.81 -16.89
CA ILE A 82 5.05 -1.72 -16.47
C ILE A 82 6.49 -2.22 -16.39
N ILE A 83 6.70 -3.38 -15.76
CA ILE A 83 8.02 -4.03 -15.63
C ILE A 83 8.65 -4.27 -17.00
N GLN A 84 7.88 -4.79 -17.96
CA GLN A 84 8.32 -5.09 -19.32
C GLN A 84 8.41 -3.86 -20.23
N GLY A 85 8.08 -2.67 -19.74
CA GLY A 85 8.11 -1.44 -20.55
C GLY A 85 7.05 -1.41 -21.66
N LYS A 86 5.93 -2.11 -21.48
CA LYS A 86 4.78 -2.08 -22.40
C LYS A 86 3.77 -0.98 -22.04
N LYS A 87 3.78 -0.51 -20.79
CA LYS A 87 2.90 0.56 -20.26
C LYS A 87 3.67 1.50 -19.34
N GLU A 88 3.19 2.75 -19.22
CA GLU A 88 3.68 3.79 -18.29
C GLU A 88 5.19 4.09 -18.44
N VAL A 89 5.76 3.86 -19.62
CA VAL A 89 7.22 3.92 -19.86
C VAL A 89 7.75 5.32 -19.60
N GLU A 90 7.02 6.32 -20.07
CA GLU A 90 7.30 7.74 -19.93
C GLU A 90 7.23 8.26 -18.49
N ARG A 91 6.53 7.55 -17.60
CA ARG A 91 6.42 7.91 -16.18
C ARG A 91 7.52 7.32 -15.32
N VAL A 92 8.34 6.41 -15.84
CA VAL A 92 9.42 5.78 -15.10
C VAL A 92 10.54 6.81 -14.84
N LEU A 93 10.80 7.08 -13.56
CA LEU A 93 11.85 8.01 -13.12
C LEU A 93 13.23 7.37 -13.10
N TYR A 94 13.26 6.07 -12.82
CA TYR A 94 14.45 5.23 -12.79
C TYR A 94 14.09 3.80 -13.16
N ARG A 95 14.95 3.17 -13.97
CA ARG A 95 14.88 1.76 -14.35
C ARG A 95 16.25 1.15 -14.16
N ASP A 96 16.35 0.16 -13.28
CA ASP A 96 17.54 -0.68 -13.19
C ASP A 96 17.59 -1.59 -14.42
N GLU A 97 18.77 -1.95 -14.90
CA GLU A 97 18.96 -2.87 -16.05
C GLU A 97 19.00 -4.33 -15.60
N ASP A 98 19.32 -4.62 -14.34
CA ASP A 98 19.34 -5.98 -13.80
C ASP A 98 17.94 -6.61 -13.92
N THR A 99 17.85 -7.82 -14.47
CA THR A 99 16.57 -8.51 -14.69
C THR A 99 16.07 -9.25 -13.45
N ASN A 100 16.96 -9.60 -12.52
CA ASN A 100 16.66 -10.41 -11.34
C ASN A 100 16.53 -9.54 -10.09
N GLU A 101 17.50 -8.66 -9.83
CA GLU A 101 17.50 -7.78 -8.65
C GLU A 101 17.15 -6.33 -8.98
N GLY A 102 16.87 -6.03 -10.25
CA GLY A 102 16.49 -4.69 -10.66
C GLY A 102 15.10 -4.27 -10.19
N PHE A 103 14.83 -2.98 -10.28
CA PHE A 103 13.55 -2.37 -9.91
C PHE A 103 13.27 -1.11 -10.74
N LEU A 104 12.04 -0.62 -10.61
CA LEU A 104 11.56 0.63 -11.20
C LEU A 104 11.18 1.61 -10.10
N ILE A 105 11.37 2.91 -10.35
CA ILE A 105 10.81 3.99 -9.53
C ILE A 105 9.80 4.76 -10.38
N VAL A 106 8.55 4.81 -9.93
CA VAL A 106 7.43 5.46 -10.64
C VAL A 106 6.64 6.39 -9.70
N PRO A 107 6.04 7.48 -10.19
CA PRO A 107 5.07 8.25 -9.43
C PRO A 107 3.84 7.39 -9.09
N ASP A 108 3.45 7.34 -7.81
CA ASP A 108 2.24 6.65 -7.35
C ASP A 108 1.00 7.38 -7.90
N LEU A 109 -0.08 6.63 -8.16
CA LEU A 109 -1.35 7.20 -8.66
C LEU A 109 -1.93 8.24 -7.69
N LYS A 110 -1.62 8.12 -6.38
CA LYS A 110 -2.07 9.04 -5.33
C LYS A 110 -1.42 10.43 -5.40
N TRP A 111 -0.41 10.62 -6.24
CA TRP A 111 0.29 11.90 -6.36
C TRP A 111 0.01 12.59 -7.69
N ASP A 112 -0.61 13.76 -7.62
CA ASP A 112 -0.93 14.61 -8.75
C ASP A 112 0.28 15.41 -9.30
N GLN A 113 1.45 15.26 -8.66
CA GLN A 113 2.71 15.92 -9.00
C GLN A 113 2.68 17.45 -8.89
N THR A 114 1.72 18.03 -8.16
CA THR A 114 1.62 19.50 -7.99
C THR A 114 2.38 19.99 -6.77
N SER A 115 2.39 19.20 -5.69
CA SER A 115 3.01 19.56 -4.42
C SER A 115 4.05 18.53 -4.03
N MET A 116 5.26 19.00 -3.67
CA MET A 116 6.32 18.14 -3.13
C MET A 116 6.00 17.63 -1.73
N ASN A 117 5.18 18.35 -0.96
CA ASN A 117 4.70 17.82 0.32
C ASN A 117 3.83 16.58 0.11
N ALA A 118 3.12 16.51 -1.02
CA ALA A 118 2.33 15.35 -1.43
C ALA A 118 3.15 14.31 -2.23
N LEU A 119 4.48 14.45 -2.34
CA LEU A 119 5.32 13.51 -3.10
C LEU A 119 5.06 12.08 -2.65
N TYR A 120 4.69 11.24 -3.61
CA TYR A 120 4.47 9.82 -3.45
C TYR A 120 5.00 9.08 -4.67
N LEU A 121 6.03 8.24 -4.46
CA LEU A 121 6.53 7.30 -5.46
C LEU A 121 6.34 5.85 -4.97
N THR A 122 6.35 4.93 -5.93
CA THR A 122 6.40 3.49 -5.69
C THR A 122 7.66 2.93 -6.33
N VAL A 123 8.38 2.11 -5.57
CA VAL A 123 9.44 1.24 -6.09
C VAL A 123 8.83 -0.13 -6.36
N ILE A 124 9.02 -0.66 -7.56
CA ILE A 124 8.51 -1.99 -7.97
C ILE A 124 9.72 -2.84 -8.34
N VAL A 125 9.98 -3.92 -7.59
CA VAL A 125 11.05 -4.86 -7.95
C VAL A 125 10.67 -5.64 -9.21
N LYS A 126 11.64 -6.10 -9.99
CA LYS A 126 11.35 -6.87 -11.21
C LYS A 126 11.10 -8.35 -10.94
N THR A 127 11.75 -8.91 -9.91
CA THR A 127 11.52 -10.30 -9.52
C THR A 127 10.10 -10.52 -9.03
N ASP A 128 9.51 -11.65 -9.41
CA ASP A 128 8.21 -12.16 -8.95
C ASP A 128 8.35 -13.07 -7.72
N THR A 129 9.58 -13.38 -7.30
CA THR A 129 9.86 -14.32 -6.18
C THR A 129 9.52 -13.74 -4.81
N ILE A 130 9.35 -12.42 -4.70
CA ILE A 130 9.09 -11.71 -3.44
C ILE A 130 7.67 -11.15 -3.48
N ARG A 131 6.74 -11.78 -2.75
CA ARG A 131 5.32 -11.41 -2.74
C ARG A 131 5.01 -10.39 -1.66
N CYS A 132 5.67 -10.49 -0.51
CA CYS A 132 5.52 -9.58 0.62
C CYS A 132 6.78 -9.58 1.50
N LEU A 133 6.77 -8.82 2.61
CA LEU A 133 7.93 -8.70 3.49
C LEU A 133 8.38 -10.04 4.12
N ARG A 134 7.49 -11.04 4.22
CA ARG A 134 7.85 -12.35 4.78
C ARG A 134 8.73 -13.20 3.86
N ASP A 135 8.74 -12.91 2.56
CA ASP A 135 9.62 -13.59 1.59
C ASP A 135 11.04 -12.99 1.60
N LEU A 136 11.27 -11.88 2.35
CA LEU A 136 12.58 -11.26 2.41
C LEU A 136 13.58 -12.09 3.23
N THR A 137 14.80 -12.26 2.70
CA THR A 137 15.90 -12.98 3.31
C THR A 137 17.17 -12.13 3.29
N THR A 138 18.24 -12.60 3.93
CA THR A 138 19.54 -11.92 3.91
C THR A 138 20.13 -11.78 2.50
N ALA A 139 19.76 -12.67 1.57
CA ALA A 139 20.15 -12.59 0.17
C ALA A 139 19.61 -11.33 -0.53
N HIS A 140 18.52 -10.75 -0.04
CA HIS A 140 17.90 -9.55 -0.62
C HIS A 140 18.50 -8.23 -0.10
N LEU A 141 19.45 -8.27 0.85
CA LEU A 141 20.09 -7.07 1.41
C LEU A 141 20.75 -6.17 0.34
N PRO A 142 21.49 -6.69 -0.66
CA PRO A 142 22.07 -5.86 -1.72
C PRO A 142 20.99 -5.08 -2.49
N MET A 143 19.94 -5.77 -2.94
CA MET A 143 18.79 -5.14 -3.62
C MET A 143 18.13 -4.06 -2.76
N LEU A 144 17.81 -4.34 -1.49
CA LEU A 144 17.13 -3.37 -0.61
C LEU A 144 17.98 -2.12 -0.35
N ARG A 145 19.30 -2.28 -0.19
CA ARG A 145 20.23 -1.16 -0.05
C ARG A 145 20.36 -0.37 -1.35
N ASN A 146 20.35 -1.05 -2.51
CA ASN A 146 20.35 -0.40 -3.82
C ASN A 146 19.08 0.41 -4.05
N VAL A 147 17.90 -0.15 -3.73
CA VAL A 147 16.61 0.57 -3.73
C VAL A 147 16.71 1.85 -2.91
N ARG A 148 17.17 1.77 -1.66
CA ARG A 148 17.33 2.94 -0.79
C ARG A 148 18.24 4.00 -1.42
N ALA A 149 19.41 3.59 -1.92
CA ALA A 149 20.39 4.50 -2.52
C ALA A 149 19.81 5.19 -3.78
N LYS A 150 19.23 4.42 -4.70
CA LYS A 150 18.69 4.95 -5.96
C LYS A 150 17.44 5.78 -5.79
N VAL A 151 16.60 5.50 -4.79
CA VAL A 151 15.49 6.39 -4.43
C VAL A 151 16.04 7.75 -4.04
N PHE A 152 17.03 7.81 -3.14
CA PHE A 152 17.61 9.08 -2.73
C PHE A 152 18.27 9.85 -3.88
N GLU A 153 19.06 9.16 -4.71
CA GLU A 153 19.68 9.77 -5.90
C GLU A 153 18.62 10.31 -6.87
N THR A 154 17.61 9.49 -7.20
CA THR A 154 16.58 9.83 -8.18
C THR A 154 15.73 10.99 -7.70
N VAL A 155 15.29 10.97 -6.44
CA VAL A 155 14.43 12.03 -5.89
C VAL A 155 15.19 13.34 -5.74
N GLN A 156 16.45 13.31 -5.32
CA GLN A 156 17.30 14.50 -5.28
C GLN A 156 17.51 15.08 -6.67
N ALA A 157 17.79 14.25 -7.68
CA ALA A 157 18.07 14.70 -9.04
C ALA A 157 16.81 15.23 -9.76
N LYS A 158 15.66 14.59 -9.57
CA LYS A 158 14.41 14.93 -10.27
C LYS A 158 13.63 16.05 -9.58
N PHE A 159 13.66 16.11 -8.25
CA PHE A 159 12.76 16.96 -7.46
C PHE A 159 13.48 17.85 -6.44
N GLY A 160 14.81 17.73 -6.28
CA GLY A 160 15.56 18.54 -5.31
C GLY A 160 15.26 18.20 -3.85
N VAL A 161 14.55 17.12 -3.56
CA VAL A 161 14.16 16.72 -2.21
C VAL A 161 15.29 15.94 -1.56
N ALA A 162 15.76 16.43 -0.41
CA ALA A 162 16.84 15.81 0.34
C ALA A 162 16.44 14.45 0.93
N LYS A 163 17.41 13.53 1.01
CA LYS A 163 17.19 12.16 1.52
C LYS A 163 16.56 12.10 2.92
N ASN A 164 16.86 13.05 3.81
CA ASN A 164 16.31 13.13 5.17
C ASN A 164 14.88 13.69 5.23
N LYS A 165 14.27 13.99 4.08
CA LYS A 165 12.87 14.39 3.93
C LYS A 165 12.01 13.27 3.35
N LEU A 166 12.55 12.06 3.22
CA LEU A 166 11.84 10.91 2.67
C LEU A 166 11.59 9.85 3.73
N ARG A 167 10.38 9.27 3.68
CA ARG A 167 9.98 8.09 4.43
C ARG A 167 9.79 6.95 3.44
N LEU A 168 10.59 5.90 3.59
CA LEU A 168 10.53 4.69 2.76
C LEU A 168 9.95 3.55 3.60
N PHE A 169 8.88 2.92 3.13
CA PHE A 169 8.20 1.87 3.88
C PHE A 169 7.50 0.83 3.00
N VAL A 170 7.23 -0.33 3.55
CA VAL A 170 6.52 -1.45 2.92
C VAL A 170 5.23 -1.70 3.68
N HIS A 171 4.15 -2.02 2.97
CA HIS A 171 2.89 -2.41 3.59
C HIS A 171 2.86 -3.88 4.00
N TYR A 172 2.21 -4.18 5.11
CA TYR A 172 1.75 -5.54 5.46
C TYR A 172 0.35 -5.52 6.08
N HIS A 173 -0.67 -6.14 5.47
CA HIS A 173 -0.66 -6.77 4.15
C HIS A 173 -0.58 -5.73 3.01
N PRO A 174 0.07 -6.06 1.88
CA PRO A 174 0.08 -5.18 0.71
C PRO A 174 -1.26 -5.23 -0.04
N SER A 175 -1.57 -4.19 -0.84
CA SER A 175 -2.76 -4.21 -1.70
C SER A 175 -2.66 -5.21 -2.87
N TYR A 176 -1.45 -5.60 -3.24
CA TYR A 176 -1.15 -6.64 -4.21
C TYR A 176 0.16 -7.34 -3.82
N TYR A 177 0.23 -8.65 -4.01
CA TYR A 177 1.34 -9.48 -3.53
C TYR A 177 2.48 -9.56 -4.54
N HIS A 178 3.11 -8.42 -4.74
CA HIS A 178 4.36 -8.24 -5.46
C HIS A 178 5.14 -7.16 -4.71
N PHE A 179 6.37 -7.45 -4.29
CA PHE A 179 7.09 -6.57 -3.38
C PHE A 179 7.26 -5.15 -3.95
N HIS A 180 6.91 -4.16 -3.14
CA HIS A 180 7.04 -2.75 -3.51
C HIS A 180 7.33 -1.90 -2.28
N VAL A 181 8.01 -0.78 -2.51
CA VAL A 181 8.35 0.21 -1.46
C VAL A 181 7.64 1.51 -1.76
N HIS A 182 6.94 2.05 -0.76
CA HIS A 182 6.35 3.38 -0.81
C HIS A 182 7.40 4.41 -0.41
N VAL A 183 7.50 5.49 -1.17
CA VAL A 183 8.41 6.62 -0.91
C VAL A 183 7.56 7.87 -0.80
N VAL A 184 7.50 8.46 0.39
CA VAL A 184 6.71 9.69 0.61
C VAL A 184 7.57 10.79 1.21
N HIS A 185 7.19 12.04 0.94
CA HIS A 185 7.75 13.16 1.68
C HIS A 185 7.37 13.08 3.17
N ILE A 186 8.24 13.56 4.07
CA ILE A 186 8.00 13.51 5.51
C ILE A 186 6.77 14.34 5.94
N TYR A 187 6.45 15.38 5.16
CA TYR A 187 5.24 16.21 5.32
C TYR A 187 4.03 15.71 4.54
N HIS A 188 4.09 14.53 3.91
CA HIS A 188 2.91 13.94 3.30
C HIS A 188 1.87 13.70 4.39
N GLU A 189 0.61 14.04 4.08
CA GLU A 189 -0.52 13.80 4.97
C GLU A 189 -0.58 12.32 5.36
N ALA A 190 -0.83 12.04 6.64
CA ALA A 190 -0.84 10.68 7.14
C ALA A 190 -2.01 9.90 6.54
N LEU A 191 -1.70 8.92 5.69
CA LEU A 191 -2.68 7.98 5.15
C LEU A 191 -2.75 6.73 6.03
N ALA A 192 -3.88 6.02 5.98
CA ALA A 192 -4.04 4.75 6.71
C ALA A 192 -2.90 3.74 6.43
N GLY A 193 -2.35 3.76 5.21
CA GLY A 193 -1.19 2.95 4.82
C GLY A 193 0.10 3.24 5.59
N MET A 194 0.22 4.42 6.19
CA MET A 194 1.41 4.89 6.92
C MET A 194 1.37 4.59 8.42
N MET A 195 0.26 4.03 8.91
CA MET A 195 0.05 3.78 10.33
C MET A 195 0.92 2.61 10.82
N ALA A 196 1.29 2.65 12.10
CA ALA A 196 1.92 1.50 12.76
C ALA A 196 0.98 0.29 12.70
N GLY A 197 1.54 -0.89 12.42
CA GLY A 197 0.76 -2.09 12.12
C GLY A 197 0.27 -2.17 10.67
N GLN A 198 0.66 -1.23 9.80
CA GLN A 198 0.47 -1.34 8.35
C GLN A 198 1.78 -1.03 7.61
N ALA A 199 2.47 0.05 7.99
CA ALA A 199 3.77 0.44 7.45
C ALA A 199 4.94 -0.16 8.24
N HIS A 200 5.91 -0.70 7.51
CA HIS A 200 7.22 -1.13 8.03
C HIS A 200 8.32 -0.34 7.32
N LEU A 201 9.14 0.41 8.06
CA LEU A 201 10.19 1.23 7.44
C LEU A 201 11.23 0.34 6.73
N LEU A 202 11.67 0.77 5.55
CA LEU A 202 12.64 0.01 4.75
C LEU A 202 13.96 -0.19 5.53
N ASP A 203 14.42 0.84 6.22
CA ASP A 203 15.65 0.76 7.02
C ASP A 203 15.52 -0.22 8.19
N ASP A 204 14.35 -0.26 8.86
CA ASP A 204 14.10 -1.24 9.93
C ASP A 204 14.08 -2.67 9.37
N LEU A 205 13.47 -2.89 8.19
CA LEU A 205 13.50 -4.19 7.52
C LEU A 205 14.92 -4.62 7.15
N ILE A 206 15.74 -3.69 6.64
CA ILE A 206 17.17 -3.94 6.35
C ILE A 206 17.89 -4.34 7.63
N SER A 207 17.73 -3.60 8.73
CA SER A 207 18.37 -3.92 10.01
C SER A 207 17.89 -5.26 10.58
N LEU A 208 16.61 -5.58 10.49
CA LEU A 208 16.07 -6.89 10.91
C LEU A 208 16.65 -8.04 10.07
N LEU A 209 16.90 -7.82 8.78
CA LEU A 209 17.57 -8.78 7.92
C LEU A 209 19.06 -8.90 8.22
N GLU A 210 19.76 -7.81 8.53
CA GLU A 210 21.17 -7.86 8.97
C GLU A 210 21.35 -8.64 10.27
N LEU A 211 20.33 -8.63 11.14
CA LEU A 211 20.27 -9.42 12.37
C LEU A 211 19.71 -10.84 12.16
N SER A 212 19.23 -11.16 10.97
CA SER A 212 18.66 -12.47 10.67
C SER A 212 19.75 -13.54 10.53
N PRO A 213 19.45 -14.81 10.86
CA PRO A 213 20.36 -15.89 10.55
C PRO A 213 20.51 -16.04 9.03
N SER A 214 21.66 -16.55 8.61
CA SER A 214 21.93 -16.88 7.21
C SER A 214 21.18 -18.16 6.79
N PRO A 215 20.90 -18.34 5.49
CA PRO A 215 20.36 -19.59 4.96
C PRO A 215 21.17 -20.81 5.42
N PRO A 216 20.53 -21.97 5.71
CA PRO A 216 19.15 -22.32 5.36
C PRO A 216 18.07 -21.86 6.37
N GLU A 217 18.45 -21.20 7.45
CA GLU A 217 17.49 -20.70 8.44
C GLU A 217 16.61 -19.59 7.88
N LYS A 218 15.38 -19.49 8.39
CA LYS A 218 14.43 -18.45 7.99
C LYS A 218 14.81 -17.10 8.59
N SER A 219 14.62 -16.04 7.81
CA SER A 219 14.80 -14.67 8.28
C SER A 219 13.92 -14.35 9.50
N ILE A 220 14.30 -13.35 10.27
CA ILE A 220 13.47 -12.83 11.36
C ILE A 220 12.10 -12.42 10.81
N LEU A 221 12.05 -11.75 9.66
CA LEU A 221 10.80 -11.31 9.03
C LEU A 221 9.84 -12.47 8.72
N ALA A 222 10.37 -13.61 8.29
CA ALA A 222 9.56 -14.81 8.04
C ALA A 222 8.98 -15.41 9.33
N ARG A 223 9.69 -15.29 10.46
CA ARG A 223 9.34 -15.90 11.77
C ARG A 223 8.54 -14.98 12.69
N MET A 224 8.61 -13.66 12.48
CA MET A 224 7.95 -12.68 13.34
C MET A 224 6.43 -12.89 13.40
N THR A 225 5.87 -12.62 14.57
CA THR A 225 4.43 -12.37 14.69
C THR A 225 4.16 -10.94 14.27
N LEU A 226 3.33 -10.75 13.24
CA LEU A 226 3.00 -9.44 12.69
C LEU A 226 1.59 -9.05 13.13
N THR A 227 1.45 -7.82 13.61
CA THR A 227 0.16 -7.29 14.09
C THR A 227 -0.29 -6.19 13.16
N TYR A 228 -1.51 -6.30 12.63
CA TYR A 228 -2.05 -5.37 11.65
C TYR A 228 -3.56 -5.22 11.75
N ALA A 229 -4.08 -4.10 11.22
CA ALA A 229 -5.51 -3.88 11.12
C ALA A 229 -6.08 -4.57 9.87
N LEU A 230 -7.20 -5.29 10.02
CA LEU A 230 -7.87 -5.98 8.92
C LEU A 230 -9.35 -5.59 8.89
N GLY A 231 -9.85 -5.21 7.71
CA GLY A 231 -11.27 -4.93 7.51
C GLY A 231 -12.10 -6.21 7.47
N VAL A 232 -13.30 -6.19 8.08
CA VAL A 232 -14.18 -7.37 8.17
C VAL A 232 -14.72 -7.84 6.80
N GLU A 233 -14.73 -6.97 5.79
CA GLU A 233 -15.09 -7.32 4.41
C GLU A 233 -13.88 -7.77 3.58
N HIS A 234 -12.66 -7.72 4.12
CA HIS A 234 -11.48 -8.18 3.42
C HIS A 234 -11.51 -9.72 3.28
N PRO A 235 -11.25 -10.31 2.10
CA PRO A 235 -11.33 -11.76 1.91
C PRO A 235 -10.50 -12.59 2.88
N LEU A 236 -9.31 -12.09 3.26
CA LEU A 236 -8.45 -12.74 4.26
C LEU A 236 -9.11 -12.83 5.66
N TYR A 237 -9.99 -11.90 6.04
CA TYR A 237 -10.70 -11.96 7.32
C TYR A 237 -11.56 -13.22 7.42
N ALA A 238 -12.27 -13.56 6.34
CA ALA A 238 -13.02 -14.81 6.25
C ALA A 238 -12.12 -16.06 6.33
N CYS A 239 -10.88 -15.99 5.83
CA CYS A 239 -9.91 -17.07 5.98
C CYS A 239 -9.50 -17.27 7.44
N PHE A 240 -9.26 -16.19 8.20
CA PHE A 240 -8.96 -16.26 9.63
C PHE A 240 -10.13 -16.84 10.44
N LEU A 241 -11.36 -16.40 10.17
CA LEU A 241 -12.56 -16.95 10.81
C LEU A 241 -12.72 -18.45 10.58
N LYS A 242 -12.57 -18.90 9.33
CA LYS A 242 -12.65 -20.34 8.98
C LYS A 242 -11.56 -21.17 9.67
N ALA A 243 -10.41 -20.56 9.93
CA ALA A 243 -9.27 -21.19 10.57
C ALA A 243 -9.36 -21.24 12.11
N GLY A 244 -10.41 -20.64 12.70
CA GLY A 244 -10.65 -20.59 14.13
C GLY A 244 -9.69 -19.66 14.89
N GLU A 245 -9.13 -18.65 14.23
CA GLU A 245 -8.21 -17.69 14.86
C GLU A 245 -8.99 -16.60 15.60
N GLU A 246 -8.48 -16.20 16.78
CA GLU A 246 -9.03 -15.12 17.57
C GLU A 246 -8.43 -13.76 17.15
N PHE A 247 -9.23 -12.71 17.20
CA PHE A 247 -8.81 -11.33 16.98
C PHE A 247 -8.51 -10.66 18.32
N VAL A 248 -7.50 -9.78 18.35
CA VAL A 248 -6.96 -9.17 19.58
C VAL A 248 -7.58 -7.80 19.85
#